data_AF-A0A2E2E372-F1
#
_entry.id   AF-A0A2E2E372-F1
#
_cell.length_a   1.000
_cell.length_b   1.000
_cell.length_c   1.000
_cell.angle_alpha   90.00
_cell.angle_beta   90.00
_cell.angle_gamma   90.00
#
_symmetry.space_group_name_H-M   'P 1'
#
loop_
_entity.id
_entity.type
_entity.pdbx_description
1 polymer ?
#
loop_
_entity_poly.entity_id
_entity_poly.type
_entity_poly.pdbx_seq_one_letter_code
_entity_poly.pdbx_strand_id
1 'polypeptide(L)'
;MLRSLHLAFALLCAALGSQLPAFHDQYLQRVGGALDEVNQQIEAMDMRAQDAGLGRYDYIRRFYDNSDSVIQGEGQAMLTTLARQERLQEIEARLQDVSWYMLAVEMVFHLEPDIALNTAKNFGPAVPLSISGLAHAFFGFFFGYLIPSAIRSLFPRKEIARG
;
A
#
# COMPACT_ATOMS: atom_id res chain seq x y z
N MET A 1 -6.51 6.67 -37.95
CA MET A 1 -6.62 7.60 -36.81
C MET A 1 -7.44 7.04 -35.66
N LEU A 2 -8.70 6.61 -35.85
CA LEU A 2 -9.51 6.07 -34.74
C LEU A 2 -8.94 4.76 -34.14
N ARG A 3 -8.52 3.78 -34.95
CA ARG A 3 -7.91 2.53 -34.45
C ARG A 3 -6.63 2.77 -33.64
N SER A 4 -5.76 3.66 -34.12
CA SER A 4 -4.52 4.02 -33.42
C SER A 4 -4.79 4.71 -32.08
N LEU A 5 -5.85 5.54 -31.99
CA LEU A 5 -6.25 6.17 -30.74
C LEU A 5 -6.77 5.16 -29.70
N HIS A 6 -7.55 4.16 -30.14
CA HIS A 6 -8.03 3.09 -29.25
C HIS A 6 -6.88 2.24 -28.69
N LEU A 7 -5.91 1.89 -29.55
CA LEU A 7 -4.72 1.15 -29.13
C LEU A 7 -3.86 1.96 -28.16
N ALA A 8 -3.66 3.26 -28.43
CA ALA A 8 -2.93 4.14 -27.52
C ALA A 8 -3.61 4.23 -26.15
N PHE A 9 -4.95 4.33 -26.12
CA PHE A 9 -5.71 4.34 -24.87
C PHE A 9 -5.61 3.02 -24.10
N ALA A 10 -5.72 1.88 -24.78
CA ALA A 10 -5.54 0.57 -24.15
C ALA A 10 -4.12 0.39 -23.57
N LEU A 11 -3.09 0.84 -24.28
CA LEU A 11 -1.71 0.83 -23.79
C LEU A 11 -1.51 1.76 -22.58
N LEU A 12 -2.18 2.91 -22.55
CA LEU A 12 -2.17 3.80 -21.39
C LEU A 12 -2.81 3.12 -20.17
N CYS A 13 -3.97 2.48 -20.34
CA CYS A 13 -4.62 1.73 -19.26
C CYS A 13 -3.77 0.55 -18.78
N ALA A 14 -3.08 -0.14 -19.70
CA ALA A 14 -2.11 -1.20 -19.36
C ALA A 14 -0.95 -0.66 -18.52
N ALA A 15 -0.39 0.48 -18.93
CA ALA A 15 0.71 1.12 -18.22
C ALA A 15 0.29 1.60 -16.82
N LEU A 16 -0.91 2.17 -16.68
CA LEU A 16 -1.45 2.59 -15.38
C LEU A 16 -1.77 1.39 -14.47
N GLY A 17 -2.42 0.35 -15.01
CA GLY A 17 -2.75 -0.86 -14.26
C GLY A 17 -1.50 -1.59 -13.75
N SER A 18 -0.44 -1.63 -14.55
CA SER A 18 0.81 -2.28 -14.17
C SER A 18 1.54 -1.59 -13.02
N GLN A 19 1.20 -0.33 -12.69
CA GLN A 19 1.86 0.38 -11.59
C GLN A 19 1.47 -0.12 -10.20
N LEU A 20 0.32 -0.80 -10.05
CA LEU A 20 -0.14 -1.24 -8.74
C LEU A 20 0.85 -2.23 -8.07
N PRO A 21 1.33 -3.29 -8.73
CA PRO A 21 2.41 -4.13 -8.20
C PRO A 21 3.69 -3.36 -7.86
N ALA A 22 4.12 -2.43 -8.71
CA ALA A 22 5.32 -1.64 -8.45
C ALA A 22 5.16 -0.73 -7.22
N PHE A 23 3.96 -0.18 -7.01
CA PHE A 23 3.64 0.61 -5.83
C PHE A 23 3.60 -0.26 -4.58
N HIS A 24 3.01 -1.45 -4.68
CA HIS A 24 2.96 -2.44 -3.61
C HIS A 24 4.36 -2.85 -3.16
N ASP A 25 5.28 -3.14 -4.07
CA ASP A 25 6.68 -3.49 -3.73
C ASP A 25 7.36 -2.36 -2.93
N GLN A 26 7.25 -1.10 -3.41
CA GLN A 26 7.84 0.05 -2.73
C GLN A 26 7.16 0.37 -1.39
N TYR A 27 5.85 0.14 -1.30
CA TYR A 27 5.08 0.30 -0.08
C TYR A 27 5.51 -0.74 0.96
N LEU A 28 5.59 -2.01 0.59
CA LEU A 28 5.96 -3.11 1.49
C LEU A 28 7.38 -2.93 2.02
N GLN A 29 8.31 -2.44 1.18
CA GLN A 29 9.66 -2.08 1.65
C GLN A 29 9.64 -0.99 2.74
N ARG A 30 8.76 0.01 2.61
CA ARG A 30 8.61 1.06 3.62
C ARG A 30 7.90 0.57 4.89
N VAL A 31 6.94 -0.35 4.76
CA VAL A 31 6.31 -1.03 5.90
C VAL A 31 7.37 -1.81 6.69
N GLY A 32 8.19 -2.62 6.01
CA GLY A 32 9.27 -3.38 6.64
C GLY A 32 10.27 -2.47 7.35
N GLY A 33 10.73 -1.39 6.69
CA GLY A 33 11.63 -0.42 7.33
C GLY A 33 11.01 0.31 8.52
N ALA A 34 9.70 0.60 8.50
CA ALA A 34 9.00 1.17 9.64
C ALA A 34 8.85 0.16 10.79
N LEU A 35 8.63 -1.11 10.47
CA LEU A 35 8.54 -2.19 11.45
C LEU A 35 9.89 -2.43 12.13
N ASP A 36 10.99 -2.44 11.37
CA ASP A 36 12.35 -2.54 11.90
C ASP A 36 12.67 -1.43 12.91
N GLU A 37 12.34 -0.18 12.56
CA GLU A 37 12.50 0.99 13.44
C GLU A 37 11.66 0.84 14.73
N VAL A 38 10.39 0.45 14.60
CA VAL A 38 9.52 0.22 15.77
C VAL A 38 10.05 -0.92 16.64
N ASN A 39 10.52 -2.01 16.05
CA ASN A 39 11.13 -3.12 16.79
C ASN A 39 12.36 -2.66 17.57
N GLN A 40 13.22 -1.85 16.97
CA GLN A 40 14.40 -1.28 17.64
C GLN A 40 14.00 -0.39 18.83
N GLN A 41 12.96 0.43 18.69
CA GLN A 41 12.45 1.26 19.80
C GLN A 41 11.91 0.40 20.95
N ILE A 42 11.23 -0.70 20.63
CA ILE A 42 10.70 -1.65 21.62
C ILE A 42 11.84 -2.40 22.32
N GLU A 43 12.87 -2.84 21.59
CA GLU A 43 14.05 -3.46 22.18
C GLU A 43 14.78 -2.51 23.14
N ALA A 44 14.96 -1.24 22.75
CA ALA A 44 15.53 -0.22 23.61
C ALA A 44 14.67 0.05 24.87
N MET A 45 13.34 -0.04 24.75
CA MET A 45 12.43 0.05 25.88
C MET A 45 12.58 -1.16 26.82
N ASP A 46 12.68 -2.37 26.26
CA ASP A 46 12.86 -3.59 27.04
C ASP A 46 14.18 -3.59 27.81
N MET A 47 15.27 -3.10 27.21
CA MET A 47 16.55 -2.93 27.92
C MET A 47 16.40 -1.96 29.10
N ARG A 48 15.74 -0.80 28.91
CA ARG A 48 15.47 0.14 30.01
C ARG A 48 14.57 -0.45 31.09
N ALA A 49 13.61 -1.29 30.71
CA ALA A 49 12.76 -2.01 31.66
C ALA A 49 13.58 -2.99 32.50
N GLN A 50 14.46 -3.77 31.86
CA GLN A 50 15.36 -4.72 32.51
C GLN A 50 16.34 -4.02 33.45
N ASP A 51 16.94 -2.90 33.04
CA ASP A 51 17.83 -2.09 33.88
C ASP A 51 17.11 -1.56 35.13
N ALA A 52 15.80 -1.31 35.04
CA ALA A 52 14.95 -0.94 36.17
C ALA A 52 14.43 -2.15 36.98
N GLY A 53 14.79 -3.38 36.62
CA GLY A 53 14.31 -4.61 37.25
C GLY A 53 12.83 -4.91 36.98
N LEU A 54 12.28 -4.42 35.86
CA LEU A 54 10.87 -4.53 35.50
C LEU A 54 10.70 -5.29 34.18
N GLY A 55 9.54 -5.94 34.00
CA GLY A 55 9.08 -6.36 32.69
C GLY A 55 8.53 -5.18 31.89
N ARG A 56 8.44 -5.30 30.56
CA ARG A 56 7.96 -4.25 29.64
C ARG A 56 6.67 -3.57 30.11
N TYR A 57 5.63 -4.36 30.38
CA TYR A 57 4.32 -3.82 30.74
C TYR A 57 4.33 -3.15 32.12
N ASP A 58 5.07 -3.67 33.09
CA ASP A 58 5.23 -3.03 34.39
C ASP A 58 6.01 -1.72 34.26
N TYR A 59 7.03 -1.69 33.39
CA TYR A 59 7.78 -0.48 33.07
C TYR A 59 6.87 0.58 32.47
N ILE A 60 6.12 0.26 31.40
CA ILE A 60 5.15 1.18 30.78
C ILE A 60 4.13 1.69 31.81
N ARG A 61 3.64 0.79 32.67
CA ARG A 61 2.65 1.13 33.71
C ARG A 61 3.19 2.17 34.70
N ARG A 62 4.48 2.17 35.03
CA ARG A 62 5.09 3.21 35.88
C ARG A 62 4.97 4.61 35.30
N PHE A 63 5.01 4.73 33.98
CA PHE A 63 4.80 6.00 33.29
C PHE A 63 3.30 6.30 33.19
N TYR A 64 2.51 5.34 32.71
CA TYR A 64 1.09 5.52 32.45
C TYR A 64 0.25 5.88 33.70
N ASP A 65 0.53 5.23 34.84
CA ASP A 65 -0.17 5.47 36.10
C ASP A 65 0.41 6.69 36.87
N ASN A 66 1.37 7.42 36.29
CA ASN A 66 1.98 8.57 36.94
C ASN A 66 1.00 9.76 37.00
N SER A 67 1.04 10.51 38.11
CA SER A 67 0.20 11.69 38.28
C SER A 67 0.65 12.91 37.46
N ASP A 68 1.93 12.95 37.05
CA ASP A 68 2.43 13.98 36.15
C ASP A 68 2.01 13.66 34.71
N SER A 69 1.24 14.57 34.10
CA SER A 69 0.70 14.41 32.74
C SER A 69 1.78 14.23 31.66
N VAL A 70 2.97 14.80 31.83
CA VAL A 70 4.07 14.64 30.88
C VAL A 70 4.60 13.21 30.94
N ILE A 71 4.80 12.69 32.15
CA ILE A 71 5.27 11.31 32.37
C ILE A 71 4.21 10.29 31.94
N GLN A 72 2.94 10.56 32.24
CA GLN A 72 1.81 9.76 31.74
C GLN A 72 1.76 9.72 30.21
N GLY A 73 2.02 10.86 29.56
CA GLY A 73 2.10 10.95 28.10
C GLY A 73 3.14 10.00 27.50
N GLU A 74 4.30 9.86 28.13
CA GLU A 74 5.33 8.90 27.71
C GLU A 74 4.84 7.45 27.78
N GLY A 75 4.10 7.09 28.84
CA GLY A 75 3.49 5.76 28.96
C GLY A 75 2.49 5.48 27.82
N GLN A 76 1.66 6.47 27.48
CA GLN A 76 0.73 6.37 26.35
C GLN A 76 1.46 6.27 24.99
N ALA A 77 2.58 6.99 24.83
CA ALA A 77 3.41 6.90 23.63
C ALA A 77 4.01 5.50 23.47
N MET A 78 4.54 4.90 24.54
CA MET A 78 5.04 3.52 24.52
C MET A 78 3.96 2.51 24.11
N LEU A 79 2.74 2.61 24.65
CA LEU A 79 1.61 1.78 24.24
C LEU A 79 1.25 1.98 22.76
N THR A 80 1.32 3.22 22.28
CA THR A 80 1.07 3.55 20.87
C THR A 80 2.12 2.90 19.96
N THR A 81 3.39 2.85 20.38
CA THR A 81 4.46 2.14 19.68
C THR A 81 4.19 0.64 19.60
N LEU A 82 3.76 -0.01 20.69
CA LEU A 82 3.38 -1.43 20.68
C LEU A 82 2.21 -1.70 19.73
N ALA A 83 1.15 -0.90 19.81
CA ALA A 83 0.00 -1.04 18.92
C ALA A 83 0.37 -0.78 17.45
N ARG A 84 1.37 0.07 17.18
CA ARG A 84 1.88 0.30 15.84
C ARG A 84 2.65 -0.91 15.31
N GLN A 85 3.45 -1.57 16.15
CA GLN A 85 4.15 -2.80 15.78
C GLN A 85 3.15 -3.86 15.28
N GLU A 86 2.09 -4.12 16.04
CA GLU A 86 1.07 -5.10 15.70
C GLU A 86 0.39 -4.79 14.35
N ARG A 87 0.03 -3.52 14.12
CA ARG A 87 -0.55 -3.10 12.84
C ARG A 87 0.40 -3.31 11.67
N LEU A 88 1.67 -2.91 11.82
CA LEU A 88 2.67 -3.07 10.76
C LEU A 88 2.93 -4.55 10.44
N GLN A 89 2.99 -5.41 11.46
CA GLN A 89 3.09 -6.86 11.29
C GLN A 89 1.89 -7.45 10.56
N GLU A 90 0.67 -7.01 10.87
CA GLU A 90 -0.52 -7.46 10.14
C GLU A 90 -0.47 -7.02 8.66
N ILE A 91 -0.13 -5.76 8.40
CA ILE A 91 -0.01 -5.22 7.03
C ILE A 91 1.04 -6.00 6.24
N GLU A 92 2.22 -6.23 6.81
CA GLU A 92 3.27 -7.01 6.18
C GLU A 92 2.80 -8.43 5.87
N ALA A 93 2.22 -9.13 6.85
CA ALA A 93 1.74 -10.51 6.68
C ALA A 93 0.63 -10.62 5.61
N ARG A 94 -0.25 -9.61 5.50
CA ARG A 94 -1.32 -9.57 4.48
C ARG A 94 -0.77 -9.35 3.07
N LEU A 95 0.26 -8.52 2.95
CA LEU A 95 0.72 -8.01 1.66
C LEU A 95 1.97 -8.70 1.13
N GLN A 96 2.74 -9.40 1.95
CA GLN A 96 3.97 -10.07 1.53
C GLN A 96 3.72 -11.17 0.49
N ASP A 97 2.74 -12.03 0.73
CA ASP A 97 2.40 -13.17 -0.13
C ASP A 97 1.02 -13.03 -0.78
N VAL A 98 0.55 -11.79 -0.93
CA VAL A 98 -0.76 -11.52 -1.52
C VAL A 98 -0.84 -12.06 -2.95
N SER A 99 -1.89 -12.82 -3.23
CA SER A 99 -2.16 -13.28 -4.58
C SER A 99 -2.42 -12.09 -5.52
N TRP A 100 -1.87 -12.14 -6.74
CA TRP A 100 -1.97 -11.03 -7.70
C TRP A 100 -3.40 -10.54 -7.94
N TYR A 101 -4.41 -11.42 -7.89
CA TYR A 101 -5.82 -11.04 -8.11
C TYR A 101 -6.49 -10.39 -6.90
N MET A 102 -5.93 -10.54 -5.69
CA MET A 102 -6.40 -9.89 -4.47
C MET A 102 -5.65 -8.60 -4.14
N LEU A 103 -4.52 -8.34 -4.80
CA LEU A 103 -3.62 -7.24 -4.48
C LEU A 103 -4.34 -5.89 -4.35
N ALA A 104 -5.19 -5.54 -5.32
CA ALA A 104 -5.93 -4.28 -5.29
C ALA A 104 -6.87 -4.18 -4.09
N VAL A 105 -7.54 -5.29 -3.73
CA VAL A 105 -8.47 -5.36 -2.61
C VAL A 105 -7.71 -5.21 -1.30
N GLU A 106 -6.65 -6.00 -1.10
CA GLU A 106 -5.86 -5.98 0.13
C GLU A 106 -5.21 -4.62 0.37
N MET A 107 -4.69 -3.98 -0.69
CA MET A 107 -4.15 -2.63 -0.60
C MET A 107 -5.22 -1.62 -0.16
N VAL A 108 -6.43 -1.65 -0.72
CA VAL A 108 -7.49 -0.70 -0.33
C VAL A 108 -7.88 -0.83 1.15
N PHE A 109 -7.86 -2.04 1.71
CA PHE A 109 -8.30 -2.30 3.07
C PHE A 109 -7.20 -2.20 4.14
N HIS A 110 -5.92 -2.35 3.77
CA HIS A 110 -4.81 -2.47 4.72
C HIS A 110 -3.69 -1.42 4.54
N LEU A 111 -3.94 -0.34 3.80
CA LEU A 111 -2.97 0.75 3.68
C LEU A 111 -2.86 1.55 4.99
N GLU A 112 -1.64 1.74 5.49
CA GLU A 112 -1.31 2.76 6.48
C GLU A 112 -1.16 4.11 5.77
N PRO A 113 -2.01 5.12 6.05
CA PRO A 113 -2.09 6.35 5.25
C PRO A 113 -0.77 7.11 5.13
N ASP A 114 0.00 7.23 6.22
CA ASP A 114 1.26 7.98 6.21
C ASP A 114 2.33 7.30 5.36
N ILE A 115 2.43 5.97 5.46
CA ILE A 115 3.37 5.17 4.64
C ILE A 115 2.93 5.21 3.17
N ALA A 116 1.63 5.06 2.90
CA ALA A 116 1.07 5.14 1.57
C ALA A 116 1.36 6.49 0.90
N LEU A 117 1.13 7.59 1.62
CA LEU A 117 1.38 8.94 1.14
C LEU A 117 2.88 9.17 0.88
N ASN A 118 3.75 8.73 1.77
CA ASN A 118 5.20 8.86 1.60
C ASN A 118 5.75 7.96 0.50
N THR A 119 5.10 6.83 0.24
CA THR A 119 5.37 5.98 -0.92
C THR A 119 4.97 6.72 -2.20
N ALA A 120 3.76 7.24 -2.28
CA ALA A 120 3.25 7.97 -3.44
C ALA A 120 4.11 9.20 -3.79
N LYS A 121 4.60 9.96 -2.80
CA LYS A 121 5.46 11.13 -3.00
C LYS A 121 6.78 10.80 -3.70
N ASN A 122 7.34 9.63 -3.42
CA ASN A 122 8.62 9.18 -3.95
C ASN A 122 8.46 8.04 -4.97
N PHE A 123 7.24 7.80 -5.44
CA PHE A 123 6.94 6.70 -6.33
C PHE A 123 7.55 6.95 -7.70
N GLY A 124 8.48 6.08 -8.09
CA GLY A 124 8.98 6.01 -9.45
C GLY A 124 8.14 5.01 -10.26
N PRO A 125 7.49 5.42 -11.36
CA PRO A 125 6.86 4.49 -12.28
C PRO A 125 7.87 3.45 -12.75
N ALA A 126 7.43 2.19 -12.84
CA ALA A 126 8.28 1.07 -13.20
C ALA A 126 7.67 0.27 -14.34
N VAL A 127 8.53 -0.50 -15.02
CA VAL A 127 8.11 -1.59 -15.91
C VAL A 127 8.16 -2.87 -15.07
N PRO A 128 7.02 -3.33 -14.52
CA PRO A 128 7.03 -4.45 -13.61
C PRO A 128 7.03 -5.72 -14.46
N LEU A 129 8.18 -6.39 -14.51
CA LEU A 129 8.37 -7.65 -15.25
C LEU A 129 7.91 -8.88 -14.44
N SER A 130 7.15 -8.66 -13.36
CA SER A 130 6.58 -9.73 -12.53
C SER A 130 5.28 -10.28 -13.15
N ILE A 131 4.90 -11.51 -12.76
CA ILE A 131 3.62 -12.13 -13.16
C ILE A 131 2.45 -11.21 -12.79
N SER A 132 2.49 -10.63 -11.58
CA SER A 132 1.48 -9.68 -11.12
C SER A 132 1.45 -8.43 -12.01
N GLY A 133 2.61 -7.85 -12.33
CA GLY A 133 2.73 -6.70 -13.24
C GLY A 133 2.14 -6.98 -14.63
N LEU A 134 2.48 -8.12 -15.22
CA LEU A 134 1.97 -8.56 -16.52
C LEU A 134 0.45 -8.81 -16.49
N ALA A 135 -0.06 -9.45 -15.43
CA ALA A 135 -1.49 -9.69 -15.28
C ALA A 135 -2.27 -8.38 -15.18
N HIS A 136 -1.82 -7.44 -14.34
CA HIS A 136 -2.48 -6.13 -14.21
C HIS A 136 -2.36 -5.29 -15.49
N ALA A 137 -1.22 -5.35 -16.19
CA ALA A 137 -1.08 -4.74 -17.51
C ALA A 137 -2.07 -5.31 -18.52
N PHE A 138 -2.24 -6.64 -18.55
CA PHE A 138 -3.18 -7.32 -19.42
C PHE A 138 -4.63 -6.92 -19.13
N PHE A 139 -5.05 -6.90 -17.87
CA PHE A 139 -6.40 -6.46 -17.50
C PHE A 139 -6.63 -4.97 -17.83
N GLY A 140 -5.65 -4.11 -17.53
CA GLY A 140 -5.70 -2.69 -17.90
C GLY A 140 -5.85 -2.51 -19.41
N PHE A 141 -5.08 -3.25 -20.20
CA PHE A 141 -5.21 -3.27 -21.67
C PHE A 141 -6.60 -3.75 -22.11
N PHE A 142 -7.06 -4.88 -21.56
CA PHE A 142 -8.31 -5.52 -21.94
C PHE A 142 -9.52 -4.61 -21.69
N PHE A 143 -9.63 -4.02 -20.50
CA PHE A 143 -10.70 -3.08 -20.18
C PHE A 143 -10.56 -1.76 -20.96
N GLY A 144 -9.32 -1.25 -21.10
CA GLY A 144 -9.04 -0.07 -21.91
C GLY A 144 -9.39 -0.25 -23.39
N TYR A 145 -9.34 -1.48 -23.91
CA TYR A 145 -9.72 -1.78 -25.28
C TYR A 145 -11.23 -2.03 -25.46
N LEU A 146 -11.84 -2.81 -24.54
CA LEU A 146 -13.23 -3.23 -24.66
C LEU A 146 -14.24 -2.13 -24.34
N ILE A 147 -14.01 -1.33 -23.29
CA ILE A 147 -14.98 -0.30 -22.85
C ILE A 147 -15.22 0.73 -23.98
N PRO A 148 -14.19 1.33 -24.60
CA PRO A 148 -14.41 2.24 -25.73
C PRO A 148 -15.04 1.53 -26.95
N SER A 149 -14.70 0.26 -27.17
CA SER A 149 -15.26 -0.54 -28.28
C SER A 149 -16.76 -0.81 -28.11
N ALA A 150 -17.20 -1.08 -26.87
CA ALA A 150 -18.61 -1.25 -26.51
C ALA A 150 -19.37 0.08 -26.58
N ILE A 151 -18.81 1.17 -26.05
CA ILE A 151 -19.42 2.51 -26.16
C ILE A 151 -19.62 2.88 -27.63
N ARG A 152 -18.63 2.60 -28.49
CA ARG A 152 -18.73 2.87 -29.93
C ARG A 152 -19.80 2.03 -30.62
N SER A 153 -20.05 0.78 -30.18
CA SER A 153 -21.10 -0.05 -30.80
C SER A 153 -22.51 0.45 -30.49
N LEU A 154 -22.68 1.21 -29.39
CA LEU A 154 -23.95 1.84 -29.03
C LEU A 154 -24.32 3.05 -29.92
N PHE A 155 -23.36 3.62 -30.66
CA PHE A 155 -23.61 4.72 -31.60
C PHE A 155 -23.60 4.20 -33.05
N PRO A 156 -24.77 3.92 -33.67
CA PRO A 156 -24.84 3.43 -35.04
C PRO A 156 -24.24 4.47 -36.01
N ARG A 157 -23.40 3.99 -36.94
CA ARG A 157 -22.89 4.83 -38.03
C ARG A 157 -24.06 5.22 -38.94
N LYS A 158 -24.40 6.51 -39.01
CA LYS A 158 -25.21 7.00 -40.13
C LYS A 158 -24.41 6.77 -41.41
N GLU A 159 -24.86 5.87 -42.27
CA GLU A 159 -24.37 5.82 -43.64
C GLU A 159 -24.69 7.17 -44.28
N ILE A 160 -23.65 7.95 -44.57
CA ILE A 160 -23.77 9.10 -45.46
C ILE A 160 -23.99 8.48 -46.84
N ALA A 161 -25.24 8.42 -47.27
CA ALA A 161 -25.60 8.07 -48.63
C ALA A 161 -24.79 8.99 -49.57
N ARG A 162 -23.85 8.39 -50.31
CA ARG A 162 -23.21 9.06 -51.44
C ARG A 162 -24.28 9.21 -52.53
N GLY A 163 -24.84 10.40 -52.63
CA GLY A 163 -25.54 10.86 -53.84
C GLY A 163 -24.56 11.16 -54.95
#